data_AF-A0A1G2Z1A4-F1
#
_entry.id   AF-A0A1G2Z1A4-F1
#
_cell.length_a   1.000
_cell.length_b   1.000
_cell.length_c   1.000
_cell.angle_alpha   90.00
_cell.angle_beta   90.00
_cell.angle_gamma   90.00
#
_symmetry.space_group_name_H-M   'P 1'
#
loop_
_entity.id
_entity.type
_entity.pdbx_description
1 polymer ?
#
loop_
_entity_poly.entity_id
_entity_poly.type
_entity_poly.pdbx_seq_one_letter_code
_entity_poly.pdbx_strand_id
1 'polypeptide(L)'
;MQRPDRKMFEPECQNIDCPQCLLGKIYFDRQMGYYCMLCGYEFGAVDIEVLIEKIALTSRPAQKSETSRKKLAAEITELPAHKAKAKHVSRNVIDRNKPEQ
;
A
#
# COMPACT_ATOMS: atom_id res chain seq x y z
N MET A 1 -13.00 -42.06 32.58
CA MET A 1 -13.28 -40.61 32.61
C MET A 1 -12.91 -40.02 31.25
N GLN A 2 -13.89 -39.81 30.38
CA GLN A 2 -13.67 -39.13 29.10
C GLN A 2 -13.45 -37.65 29.38
N ARG A 3 -12.30 -37.12 28.97
CA ARG A 3 -12.03 -35.68 29.02
C ARG A 3 -13.03 -35.01 28.06
N PRO A 4 -13.78 -33.98 28.49
CA PRO A 4 -14.66 -33.27 27.58
C PRO A 4 -13.79 -32.71 26.46
N ASP A 5 -14.16 -33.07 25.24
CA ASP A 5 -13.58 -32.57 24.01
C ASP A 5 -13.69 -31.04 24.05
N ARG A 6 -12.59 -30.36 24.43
CA ARG A 6 -12.49 -28.92 24.34
C ARG A 6 -12.45 -28.63 22.84
N LYS A 7 -13.63 -28.49 22.22
CA LYS A 7 -13.77 -27.87 20.90
C LYS A 7 -13.12 -26.49 20.99
N MET A 8 -11.84 -26.42 20.63
CA MET A 8 -11.14 -25.17 20.42
C MET A 8 -11.83 -24.57 19.19
N PHE A 9 -12.71 -23.60 19.42
CA PHE A 9 -13.31 -22.86 18.32
C PHE A 9 -12.19 -22.02 17.70
N GLU A 10 -11.88 -22.27 16.44
CA GLU A 10 -10.86 -21.51 15.73
C GLU A 10 -11.45 -20.16 15.31
N PRO A 11 -10.80 -19.03 15.65
CA PRO A 11 -11.32 -17.71 15.34
C PRO A 11 -11.32 -17.45 13.82
N GLU A 12 -12.36 -16.80 13.32
CA GLU A 12 -12.57 -16.56 11.90
C GLU A 12 -11.79 -15.32 11.42
N CYS A 13 -10.88 -15.49 10.47
CA CYS A 13 -10.15 -14.37 9.86
C CYS A 13 -11.07 -13.52 8.96
N GLN A 14 -11.20 -12.23 9.26
CA GLN A 14 -12.05 -11.31 8.48
C GLN A 14 -11.33 -10.73 7.25
N ASN A 15 -10.04 -11.04 7.05
CA ASN A 15 -9.18 -10.51 5.98
C ASN A 15 -9.01 -8.98 5.95
N ILE A 16 -9.44 -8.28 7.00
CA ILE A 16 -9.26 -6.84 7.18
C ILE A 16 -7.94 -6.58 7.92
N ASP A 17 -7.14 -5.64 7.44
CA ASP A 17 -5.92 -5.20 8.12
C ASP A 17 -6.26 -4.50 9.45
N CYS A 18 -5.52 -4.82 10.50
CA CYS A 18 -5.69 -4.21 11.81
C CYS A 18 -5.27 -2.73 11.74
N PRO A 19 -6.17 -1.76 11.98
CA PRO A 19 -5.84 -0.34 11.89
C PRO A 19 -4.91 0.14 13.02
N GLN A 20 -4.76 -0.64 14.10
CA GLN A 20 -3.89 -0.29 15.22
C GLN A 20 -2.42 -0.62 14.95
N CYS A 21 -2.13 -1.80 14.40
CA CYS A 21 -0.75 -2.24 14.17
C CYS A 21 -0.34 -2.26 12.71
N LEU A 22 -1.28 -2.22 11.76
CA LEU A 22 -1.07 -2.27 10.30
C LEU A 22 -0.28 -3.49 9.79
N LEU A 23 -0.06 -4.49 10.65
CA LEU A 23 0.72 -5.69 10.36
C LEU A 23 -0.14 -6.96 10.44
N GLY A 24 -1.08 -6.99 11.38
CA GLY A 24 -1.96 -8.13 11.62
C GLY A 24 -3.30 -8.02 10.89
N LYS A 25 -4.08 -9.10 10.96
CA LYS A 25 -5.48 -9.14 10.50
C LYS A 25 -6.44 -9.12 11.69
N ILE A 26 -7.68 -8.70 11.44
CA ILE A 26 -8.79 -8.81 12.40
C ILE A 26 -9.41 -10.20 12.30
N TYR A 27 -9.69 -10.78 13.46
CA TYR A 27 -10.34 -12.06 13.66
C TYR A 27 -11.62 -11.89 14.46
N PHE A 28 -12.57 -12.80 14.28
CA PHE A 28 -13.81 -12.88 15.03
C PHE A 28 -13.86 -14.19 15.82
N ASP A 29 -14.05 -14.09 17.12
CA ASP A 29 -14.36 -15.21 18.00
C ASP A 29 -15.72 -14.97 18.67
N ARG A 30 -16.50 -16.05 18.89
CA ARG A 30 -17.84 -15.91 19.49
C ARG A 30 -17.81 -15.52 20.97
N GLN A 31 -16.70 -15.74 21.67
CA GLN A 31 -16.55 -15.41 23.08
C GLN A 31 -15.87 -14.05 23.26
N MET A 32 -14.86 -13.71 22.45
CA MET A 32 -14.11 -12.45 22.56
C MET A 32 -14.59 -11.34 21.63
N GLY A 33 -15.35 -11.66 20.57
CA GLY A 33 -15.72 -10.68 19.55
C GLY A 33 -14.60 -10.45 18.54
N TYR A 34 -14.44 -9.20 18.08
CA TYR A 34 -13.44 -8.86 17.06
C TYR A 34 -12.12 -8.43 17.69
N TYR A 35 -11.01 -8.98 17.24
CA TYR A 35 -9.69 -8.66 17.79
C TYR A 35 -8.55 -8.94 16.80
N CYS A 36 -7.39 -8.35 17.06
CA CYS A 36 -6.17 -8.69 16.34
C CYS A 36 -5.31 -9.66 17.16
N MET A 37 -4.99 -10.84 16.61
CA MET A 37 -4.10 -11.79 17.28
C MET A 37 -2.65 -11.29 17.42
N LEU A 38 -2.23 -10.31 16.62
CA LEU A 38 -0.85 -9.80 16.65
C LEU A 38 -0.63 -8.74 17.74
N CYS A 39 -1.52 -7.75 17.85
CA CYS A 39 -1.38 -6.67 18.84
C CYS A 39 -2.32 -6.81 20.04
N GLY A 40 -3.26 -7.77 20.01
CA GLY A 40 -4.21 -8.02 21.10
C GLY A 40 -5.33 -6.99 21.22
N TYR A 41 -5.43 -6.02 20.30
CA TYR A 41 -6.48 -5.00 20.38
C TYR A 41 -7.85 -5.59 20.03
N GLU A 42 -8.83 -5.33 20.88
CA GLU A 42 -10.24 -5.72 20.72
C GLU A 42 -11.04 -4.56 20.12
N PHE A 43 -11.94 -4.87 19.19
CA PHE A 43 -12.76 -3.91 18.46
C PHE A 43 -14.23 -4.07 18.84
N GLY A 44 -14.93 -2.94 19.01
CA GLY A 44 -16.38 -2.96 19.10
C GLY A 44 -17.01 -3.33 17.76
N ALA A 45 -18.21 -3.91 17.77
CA ALA A 45 -18.95 -4.23 16.55
C ALA A 45 -19.16 -3.00 15.65
N VAL A 46 -19.47 -1.85 16.26
CA VAL A 46 -19.64 -0.56 15.55
C VAL A 46 -18.35 -0.12 14.87
N ASP A 47 -17.19 -0.31 15.50
CA ASP A 47 -15.90 0.06 14.89
C ASP A 47 -15.62 -0.76 13.64
N ILE A 48 -15.98 -2.05 13.68
CA ILE A 48 -15.83 -2.98 12.55
C ILE A 48 -16.80 -2.63 11.42
N GLU A 49 -18.06 -2.31 11.73
CA GLU A 49 -19.03 -1.86 10.72
C GLU A 49 -18.52 -0.62 9.99
N VAL A 50 -18.08 0.40 10.73
CA VAL A 50 -17.49 1.63 10.16
C VAL A 50 -16.23 1.33 9.34
N LEU A 51 -15.41 0.37 9.77
CA LEU A 51 -14.21 -0.03 9.03
C LEU A 51 -14.57 -0.71 7.70
N ILE A 52 -15.56 -1.61 7.71
CA ILE A 52 -16.06 -2.27 6.50
C ILE A 52 -16.63 -1.25 5.52
N GLU A 53 -17.43 -0.30 6.00
CA GLU A 53 -17.97 0.78 5.16
C GLU A 53 -16.86 1.61 4.52
N LYS A 54 -15.84 2.02 5.30
CA LYS A 54 -14.68 2.75 4.78
C LYS A 54 -13.92 1.95 3.73
N ILE A 55 -13.74 0.65 3.94
CA ILE A 55 -13.10 -0.23 2.96
C ILE A 55 -13.95 -0.27 1.69
N ALA A 56 -15.26 -0.50 1.79
CA ALA A 56 -16.16 -0.55 0.64
C ALA A 56 -16.13 0.76 -0.19
N LEU A 57 -16.05 1.92 0.48
CA LEU A 57 -15.98 3.23 -0.17
C LEU A 57 -14.63 3.51 -0.84
N THR A 58 -13.54 2.91 -0.34
CA THR A 58 -12.18 3.12 -0.86
C THR A 58 -11.74 2.03 -1.84
N SER A 59 -12.38 0.86 -1.82
CA SER A 59 -12.24 -0.18 -2.82
C SER A 59 -12.89 0.27 -4.13
N ARG A 60 -12.19 1.12 -4.89
CA ARG A 60 -12.46 1.25 -6.32
C ARG A 60 -12.38 -0.15 -6.93
N PRO A 61 -13.28 -0.56 -7.84
CA PRO A 61 -13.09 -1.80 -8.55
C PRO A 61 -11.77 -1.67 -9.31
N ALA A 62 -10.77 -2.43 -8.88
CA ALA A 62 -9.57 -2.63 -9.67
C ALA A 62 -10.06 -3.24 -10.98
N GLN A 63 -10.11 -2.43 -12.04
CA GLN A 63 -10.15 -2.94 -13.40
C GLN A 63 -9.08 -4.02 -13.45
N LYS A 64 -9.51 -5.24 -13.82
CA LYS A 64 -8.67 -6.42 -13.96
C LYS A 64 -7.33 -6.03 -14.58
N SER A 65 -6.28 -5.89 -13.77
CA SER A 65 -4.93 -5.81 -14.28
C SER A 65 -4.46 -7.24 -14.49
N GLU A 66 -5.04 -7.87 -15.50
CA GLU A 66 -4.38 -8.95 -16.21
C GLU A 66 -3.22 -8.32 -16.98
N THR A 67 -2.07 -8.20 -16.35
CA THR A 67 -0.80 -7.85 -17.00
C THR A 67 0.28 -8.58 -16.22
N SER A 68 0.59 -9.82 -16.59
CA SER A 68 1.58 -10.09 -17.63
C SER A 68 2.66 -9.01 -17.65
N ARG A 69 3.84 -9.37 -17.13
CA ARG A 69 5.10 -8.65 -17.30
C ARG A 69 5.17 -7.99 -18.68
N LYS A 70 5.04 -6.66 -18.76
CA LYS A 70 5.86 -5.77 -19.61
C LYS A 70 5.38 -4.33 -19.57
N LYS A 71 6.38 -3.45 -19.41
CA LYS A 71 6.43 -2.03 -19.77
C LYS A 71 5.45 -1.08 -19.09
N LEU A 72 5.98 -0.40 -18.07
CA LEU A 72 5.58 0.96 -17.74
C LEU A 72 5.98 1.86 -18.92
N ALA A 73 5.03 2.19 -19.79
CA ALA A 73 5.13 3.34 -20.67
C ALA A 73 4.14 4.36 -20.15
N ALA A 74 4.62 5.33 -19.39
CA ALA A 74 3.86 6.51 -19.03
C ALA A 74 3.62 7.31 -20.32
N GLU A 75 2.40 7.19 -20.86
CA GLU A 75 1.87 8.10 -21.87
C GLU A 75 1.44 9.36 -21.13
N ILE A 76 2.30 10.38 -21.10
CA ILE A 76 1.93 11.73 -20.71
C ILE A 76 1.46 12.41 -22.00
N THR A 77 0.14 12.58 -22.11
CA THR A 77 -0.50 13.31 -23.20
C THR A 77 -0.44 14.81 -22.90
N GLU A 78 0.53 15.54 -23.45
CA GLU A 78 0.38 16.98 -23.74
C GLU A 78 1.10 17.36 -25.05
N LEU A 79 0.43 18.20 -25.84
CA LEU A 79 0.57 18.48 -27.28
C LEU A 79 1.67 19.53 -27.62
N PRO A 80 1.95 19.84 -28.91
CA PRO A 80 3.30 19.92 -29.48
C PRO A 80 3.92 21.33 -29.44
N ALA A 81 5.22 21.41 -29.17
CA ALA A 81 6.04 22.58 -29.51
C ALA A 81 7.08 22.19 -30.58
N HIS A 82 6.94 22.86 -31.72
CA HIS A 82 7.74 22.69 -32.91
C HIS A 82 9.26 22.87 -32.68
N LYS A 83 10.02 22.03 -33.39
CA LYS A 83 11.44 22.07 -33.75
C LYS A 83 12.25 23.33 -33.37
N ALA A 84 13.38 23.11 -32.68
CA ALA A 84 14.68 23.68 -33.07
C ALA A 84 15.82 22.83 -32.50
N LYS A 85 16.60 22.20 -33.39
CA LYS A 85 17.88 21.55 -33.03
C LYS A 85 18.91 22.66 -32.78
N ALA A 86 19.32 22.86 -31.54
CA ALA A 86 20.53 23.61 -31.23
C ALA A 86 21.63 22.62 -30.80
N LYS A 87 22.67 22.51 -31.63
CA LYS A 87 23.89 21.75 -31.34
C LYS A 87 24.58 22.38 -30.14
N HIS A 88 24.73 21.66 -29.04
CA HIS A 88 25.56 22.12 -27.93
C HIS A 88 27.03 21.92 -28.29
N VAL A 89 27.69 23.00 -28.73
CA VAL A 89 29.15 23.06 -28.89
C VAL A 89 29.74 23.26 -27.50
N SER A 90 30.42 22.24 -26.98
CA SER A 90 31.27 22.37 -25.79
C SER A 90 32.49 23.22 -26.16
N ARG A 91 32.65 24.37 -25.49
CA ARG A 91 33.80 25.28 -25.68
C ARG A 91 34.87 24.92 -24.64
N ASN A 92 36.00 24.42 -25.13
CA ASN A 92 37.20 24.15 -24.35
C ASN A 92 37.94 25.44 -23.99
N VAL A 93 38.39 25.49 -22.71
CA VAL A 93 39.63 26.08 -22.16
C VAL A 93 39.84 27.60 -22.28
N ILE A 94 40.18 28.24 -21.15
CA ILE A 94 41.40 29.05 -20.95
C ILE A 94 41.72 29.08 -19.44
N ASP A 95 42.89 28.50 -19.15
CA ASP A 95 43.69 28.62 -17.94
C ASP A 95 44.19 30.07 -17.77
N ARG A 96 44.15 30.63 -16.55
CA ARG A 96 44.85 31.88 -16.23
C ARG A 96 45.50 31.83 -14.84
N ASN A 97 46.82 31.75 -14.92
CA ASN A 97 47.88 31.91 -13.91
C ASN A 97 47.70 33.04 -12.87
N LYS A 98 48.29 32.79 -11.69
CA LYS A 98 48.67 33.74 -10.62
C LYS A 98 49.50 34.93 -11.13
N PRO A 99 49.58 36.01 -10.33
CA PRO A 99 50.88 36.57 -9.99
C PRO A 99 51.12 36.75 -8.47
N GLU A 100 52.40 36.79 -8.16
CA GLU A 100 53.06 37.04 -6.87
C GLU A 100 52.87 38.48 -6.34
N GLN A 101 52.93 38.62 -5.02
CA GLN A 101 53.54 39.75 -4.32
C GLN A 101 54.32 39.22 -3.11
#